data_AF-A0A1S2T5M6-F1
#
_entry.id   AF-A0A1S2T5M6-F1
#
_cell.length_a   1.000
_cell.length_b   1.000
_cell.length_c   1.000
_cell.angle_alpha   90.00
_cell.angle_beta   90.00
_cell.angle_gamma   90.00
#
_symmetry.space_group_name_H-M   'P 1'
#
loop_
_entity.id
_entity.type
_entity.pdbx_description
1 polymer ?
#
loop_
_entity_poly.entity_id
_entity_poly.type
_entity_poly.pdbx_seq_one_letter_code
_entity_poly.pdbx_strand_id
1 'polypeptide(L)'
;MTERNEWQQQQCRSNKLLAVWTGLWVLTLALSSFGPQWWESATMTYLATVVNIIMGAAMIWANKRHLDHQDELQRKVQLEAMSLALGISVVLGLAATSLTQNSLLGFDFEISHLMMVLGVTYIVALLLGMRKYQ
;
A
#
# COMPACT_ATOMS: atom_id res chain seq x y z
N MET A 1 25.91 -26.06 2.93
CA MET A 1 24.48 -26.22 3.33
C MET A 1 24.01 -25.12 4.30
N THR A 2 24.92 -24.39 4.95
CA THR A 2 24.63 -23.27 5.86
C THR A 2 24.09 -22.01 5.17
N GLU A 3 24.64 -21.61 4.02
CA GLU A 3 24.21 -20.38 3.31
C GLU A 3 22.73 -20.37 2.88
N ARG A 4 22.20 -21.51 2.43
CA ARG A 4 20.78 -21.62 2.02
C ARG A 4 19.82 -21.41 3.20
N ASN A 5 20.21 -21.86 4.38
CA ASN A 5 19.40 -21.71 5.59
C ASN A 5 19.44 -20.27 6.11
N GLU A 6 20.58 -19.59 6.05
CA GLU A 6 20.73 -18.18 6.42
C GLU A 6 19.91 -17.27 5.50
N TRP A 7 19.96 -17.52 4.19
CA TRP A 7 19.18 -16.75 3.21
C TRP A 7 17.67 -16.91 3.43
N GLN A 8 17.18 -18.14 3.61
CA GLN A 8 15.76 -18.42 3.91
C GLN A 8 15.31 -17.81 5.25
N GLN A 9 16.18 -17.82 6.28
CA GLN A 9 15.91 -17.19 7.57
C GLN A 9 15.83 -15.66 7.44
N GLN A 10 16.69 -15.04 6.64
CA GLN A 10 16.66 -13.60 6.36
C GLN A 10 15.36 -13.19 5.65
N GLN A 11 14.91 -13.96 4.66
CA GLN A 11 13.64 -13.74 3.96
C GLN A 11 12.43 -13.86 4.90
N CYS A 12 12.36 -14.93 5.70
CA CYS A 12 11.29 -15.12 6.68
C CYS A 12 11.23 -13.99 7.71
N ARG A 13 12.39 -13.51 8.16
CA ARG A 13 12.47 -12.40 9.13
C ARG A 13 12.05 -11.07 8.52
N SER A 14 12.43 -10.81 7.26
CA SER A 14 12.03 -9.62 6.50
C SER A 14 10.51 -9.58 6.27
N ASN A 15 9.89 -10.70 5.88
CA ASN A 15 8.43 -10.80 5.70
C ASN A 15 7.66 -10.59 7.00
N LYS A 16 8.13 -11.17 8.11
CA LYS A 16 7.52 -10.97 9.43
C LYS A 16 7.62 -9.52 9.88
N LEU A 17 8.77 -8.88 9.65
CA LEU A 17 8.97 -7.48 9.99
C LEU A 17 8.03 -6.58 9.17
N LEU A 18 7.89 -6.85 7.86
CA LEU A 18 6.95 -6.13 7.00
C LEU A 18 5.51 -6.29 7.50
N ALA A 19 5.07 -7.51 7.79
CA ALA A 19 3.72 -7.78 8.28
C ALA A 19 3.44 -7.05 9.60
N VAL A 20 4.42 -7.00 10.52
CA VAL A 20 4.30 -6.24 11.78
C VAL A 20 4.19 -4.75 11.51
N TRP A 21 5.05 -4.17 10.66
CA TRP A 21 4.99 -2.73 10.34
C TRP A 21 3.71 -2.34 9.63
N THR A 22 3.23 -3.14 8.68
CA THR A 22 1.95 -2.93 8.01
C THR A 22 0.79 -3.06 8.99
N GLY A 23 0.79 -4.09 9.85
CA GLY A 23 -0.23 -4.26 10.88
C GLY A 23 -0.25 -3.10 11.87
N LEU A 24 0.92 -2.63 12.32
CA LEU A 24 1.04 -1.52 13.26
C LEU A 24 0.59 -0.20 12.61
N TRP A 25 0.93 0.02 11.34
CA TRP A 25 0.42 1.17 10.59
C TRP A 25 -1.10 1.12 10.42
N VAL A 26 -1.68 -0.02 10.03
CA VAL A 26 -3.14 -0.20 9.90
C VAL A 26 -3.84 0.02 11.24
N LEU A 27 -3.25 -0.43 12.36
CA LEU A 27 -3.77 -0.14 13.70
C LEU A 27 -3.78 1.37 13.97
N THR A 28 -2.69 2.09 13.67
CA THR A 28 -2.69 3.55 13.83
C THR A 28 -3.67 4.25 12.88
N LEU A 29 -3.91 3.69 11.70
CA LEU A 29 -4.90 4.22 10.74
C LEU A 29 -6.31 4.05 11.29
N ALA A 30 -6.61 2.87 11.85
CA ALA A 30 -7.87 2.62 12.52
C ALA A 30 -8.06 3.56 13.71
N LEU A 31 -7.03 3.74 14.55
CA LEU A 31 -7.08 4.70 15.66
C LEU A 31 -7.26 6.15 15.17
N SER A 32 -6.65 6.53 14.05
CA SER A 32 -6.78 7.88 13.49
C SER A 32 -8.18 8.12 12.90
N SER A 33 -8.76 7.12 12.23
CA SER A 33 -10.08 7.23 11.60
C SER A 33 -11.23 7.11 12.59
N PHE A 34 -11.12 6.21 13.58
CA PHE A 34 -12.18 5.96 14.57
C PHE A 34 -11.96 6.73 15.89
N GLY A 35 -10.74 7.18 16.17
CA GLY A 35 -10.40 7.91 17.40
C GLY A 35 -11.33 9.09 17.72
N PRO A 36 -11.69 9.97 16.75
CA PRO A 36 -12.58 11.10 17.00
C PRO A 36 -13.94 10.72 17.60
N GLN A 37 -14.35 9.45 17.49
CA GLN A 37 -15.57 8.94 18.10
C GLN A 37 -15.43 8.71 19.62
N TRP A 38 -14.21 8.56 20.14
CA TRP A 38 -13.91 8.31 21.56
C TRP A 38 -13.26 9.48 22.28
N TRP A 39 -12.64 10.42 21.54
CA TRP A 39 -12.08 11.65 22.08
C TRP A 39 -12.65 12.88 21.35
N GLU A 40 -13.37 13.76 22.04
CA GLU A 40 -13.96 14.99 21.43
C GLU A 40 -12.93 16.12 21.21
N SER A 41 -11.66 15.90 21.56
CA SER A 41 -10.61 16.92 21.45
C SER A 41 -9.91 16.90 20.09
N ALA A 42 -9.99 17.99 19.34
CA ALA A 42 -9.31 18.16 18.05
C ALA A 42 -7.79 17.98 18.12
N THR A 43 -7.16 18.35 19.24
CA THR A 43 -5.70 18.20 19.45
C THR A 43 -5.27 16.73 19.44
N MET A 44 -6.06 15.84 20.04
CA MET A 44 -5.75 14.41 20.10
C MET A 44 -5.89 13.76 18.72
N THR A 45 -6.90 14.14 17.95
CA THR A 45 -7.08 13.70 16.57
C THR A 45 -5.91 14.14 15.69
N TYR A 46 -5.46 15.39 15.82
CA TYR A 46 -4.28 15.87 15.09
C TYR A 46 -3.03 15.06 15.44
N LEU A 47 -2.81 14.80 16.73
CA LEU A 47 -1.68 14.00 17.20
C LEU A 47 -1.74 12.56 16.67
N ALA A 48 -2.92 11.93 16.68
CA ALA A 48 -3.14 10.58 16.15
C ALA A 48 -2.85 10.51 14.64
N THR A 49 -3.27 11.52 13.87
CA THR A 49 -2.97 11.62 12.44
C THR A 49 -1.47 11.77 12.18
N VAL A 50 -0.77 12.62 12.96
CA VAL A 50 0.70 12.77 12.83
C VAL A 50 1.41 11.44 13.12
N VAL A 51 1.00 10.72 14.17
CA VAL A 51 1.54 9.38 14.46
C VAL A 51 1.25 8.42 13.32
N ASN A 52 0.05 8.43 12.75
CA ASN A 52 -0.28 7.59 11.60
C ASN A 52 0.62 7.85 10.38
N ILE A 53 0.92 9.13 10.10
CA ILE A 53 1.83 9.51 9.01
C ILE A 53 3.25 8.98 9.26
N ILE A 54 3.77 9.13 10.48
CA ILE A 54 5.09 8.61 10.86
C ILE A 54 5.14 7.08 10.69
N MET A 55 4.09 6.38 11.13
CA MET A 55 3.97 4.93 10.97
C MET A 55 3.84 4.52 9.50
N GLY A 56 3.18 5.33 8.68
CA GLY A 56 3.09 5.15 7.23
C GLY A 56 4.46 5.25 6.57
N ALA A 57 5.26 6.24 6.94
CA ALA A 57 6.63 6.38 6.44
C ALA A 57 7.52 5.19 6.84
N ALA A 58 7.39 4.71 8.08
CA ALA A 58 8.10 3.51 8.54
C ALA A 58 7.69 2.24 7.75
N MET A 59 6.40 2.08 7.49
CA MET A 59 5.87 0.99 6.66
C MET A 59 6.41 1.06 5.22
N ILE A 60 6.47 2.25 4.61
CA ILE A 60 7.05 2.44 3.26
C ILE A 60 8.53 2.03 3.25
N TRP A 61 9.30 2.43 4.27
CA TRP A 61 10.71 2.05 4.37
C TRP A 61 10.87 0.53 4.54
N ALA A 62 10.03 -0.10 5.35
CA ALA A 62 10.00 -1.55 5.51
C ALA A 62 9.65 -2.27 4.19
N ASN A 63 8.67 -1.76 3.44
CA ASN A 63 8.29 -2.31 2.13
C ASN A 63 9.43 -2.20 1.11
N LYS A 64 10.11 -1.05 1.06
CA LYS A 64 11.31 -0.87 0.23
C LYS A 64 12.40 -1.87 0.63
N ARG A 65 12.67 -2.02 1.92
CA ARG A 65 13.65 -3.00 2.41
C ARG A 65 13.26 -4.41 1.99
N HIS A 66 11.99 -4.79 2.09
CA HIS A 66 11.50 -6.10 1.66
C HIS A 66 11.73 -6.34 0.16
N LEU A 67 11.39 -5.38 -0.70
CA LEU A 67 11.63 -5.43 -2.15
C LEU A 67 13.10 -5.61 -2.51
N ASP A 68 14.00 -4.93 -1.80
CA ASP A 68 15.44 -5.03 -2.05
C ASP A 68 16.05 -6.38 -1.61
N HIS A 69 15.35 -7.19 -0.81
CA HIS A 69 15.80 -8.55 -0.47
C HIS A 69 15.28 -9.62 -1.42
N GLN A 70 14.35 -9.29 -2.33
CA GLN A 70 13.85 -10.24 -3.31
C GLN A 70 14.86 -10.48 -4.44
N ASP A 71 14.72 -11.62 -5.10
CA ASP A 71 15.48 -11.92 -6.31
C ASP A 71 15.20 -10.88 -7.40
N GLU A 72 16.17 -10.63 -8.28
CA GLU A 72 16.08 -9.58 -9.32
C GLU A 72 14.82 -9.70 -10.19
N LEU A 73 14.45 -10.94 -10.56
CA LEU A 73 13.23 -11.22 -11.34
C LEU A 73 11.95 -10.86 -10.56
N GLN A 74 11.85 -11.26 -9.28
CA GLN A 74 10.69 -10.97 -8.44
C GLN A 74 10.56 -9.46 -8.19
N ARG A 75 11.67 -8.80 -7.86
CA ARG A 75 11.73 -7.34 -7.68
C ARG A 75 11.30 -6.61 -8.94
N LYS A 76 11.75 -7.05 -10.11
CA LYS A 76 11.34 -6.48 -11.40
C LYS A 76 9.84 -6.62 -11.63
N VAL A 77 9.29 -7.81 -11.43
CA VAL A 77 7.84 -8.07 -11.57
C VAL A 77 7.02 -7.20 -10.61
N GLN A 78 7.45 -7.08 -9.34
CA GLN A 78 6.75 -6.24 -8.38
C GLN A 78 6.81 -4.75 -8.77
N LEU A 79 7.96 -4.23 -9.19
CA LEU A 79 8.10 -2.83 -9.63
C LEU A 79 7.30 -2.53 -10.91
N GLU A 80 7.28 -3.45 -11.88
CA GLU A 80 6.43 -3.33 -13.07
C GLU A 80 4.95 -3.29 -12.68
N ALA A 81 4.51 -4.20 -11.80
CA ALA A 81 3.13 -4.22 -11.31
C ALA A 81 2.76 -2.94 -10.53
N MET A 82 3.65 -2.44 -9.67
CA MET A 82 3.43 -1.20 -8.91
C MET A 82 3.33 0.01 -9.84
N SER A 83 4.20 0.13 -10.84
CA SER A 83 4.17 1.26 -11.78
C SER A 83 2.91 1.27 -12.66
N LEU A 84 2.44 0.09 -13.11
CA LEU A 84 1.17 -0.04 -13.81
C LEU A 84 -0.02 0.32 -12.93
N ALA A 85 -0.07 -0.21 -11.70
CA ALA A 85 -1.15 0.08 -10.76
C ALA A 85 -1.25 1.58 -10.45
N LEU A 86 -0.10 2.23 -10.20
CA LEU A 86 -0.03 3.67 -9.98
C LEU A 86 -0.47 4.46 -11.20
N GLY A 87 0.04 4.14 -12.39
CA GLY A 87 -0.31 4.85 -13.62
C GLY A 87 -1.80 4.78 -13.94
N ILE A 88 -2.38 3.57 -13.90
CA ILE A 88 -3.82 3.36 -14.15
C ILE A 88 -4.67 4.09 -13.12
N SER A 89 -4.30 4.00 -11.83
CA SER A 89 -5.05 4.66 -10.75
C SER A 89 -5.02 6.17 -10.91
N VAL A 90 -3.87 6.78 -11.23
CA VAL A 90 -3.77 8.24 -11.42
C VAL A 90 -4.63 8.69 -12.61
N VAL A 91 -4.57 7.99 -13.74
CA VAL A 91 -5.36 8.35 -14.93
C VAL A 91 -6.86 8.24 -14.65
N LEU A 92 -7.30 7.13 -14.04
CA LEU A 92 -8.71 6.92 -13.71
C LEU A 92 -9.19 7.86 -12.60
N GLY A 93 -8.39 8.12 -11.57
CA GLY A 93 -8.74 9.02 -10.47
C GLY A 93 -8.91 10.46 -10.94
N LEU A 94 -8.04 10.95 -11.83
CA LEU A 94 -8.16 12.28 -12.42
C LEU A 94 -9.37 12.37 -13.36
N ALA A 95 -9.59 11.36 -14.20
CA ALA A 95 -10.74 11.31 -15.09
C ALA A 95 -12.06 11.29 -14.31
N ALA A 96 -12.16 10.45 -13.27
CA ALA A 96 -13.32 10.37 -12.40
C ALA A 96 -13.57 11.69 -11.66
N THR A 97 -12.53 12.29 -11.06
CA THR A 97 -12.65 13.60 -10.39
C THR A 97 -13.16 14.68 -11.35
N SER A 98 -12.64 14.71 -12.59
CA SER A 98 -13.10 15.65 -13.63
C SER A 98 -14.57 15.42 -13.99
N LEU A 99 -15.01 14.17 -14.15
CA LEU A 99 -16.40 13.83 -14.45
C LEU A 99 -17.35 14.18 -13.29
N THR A 100 -16.94 13.98 -12.04
CA THR A 100 -17.72 14.36 -10.84
C THR A 100 -17.83 15.88 -10.74
N GLN A 101 -16.78 16.65 -11.05
CA GLN A 101 -16.83 18.11 -11.09
C GLN A 101 -17.79 18.67 -12.13
N ASN A 102 -17.98 17.96 -13.25
CA ASN A 102 -18.91 18.34 -14.31
C ASN A 102 -20.33 17.78 -14.12
N SER A 103 -20.62 17.16 -12.96
CA SER A 103 -21.90 16.49 -12.67
C SER A 103 -22.33 15.45 -13.72
N LEU A 104 -21.37 14.87 -14.43
CA LEU A 104 -21.60 13.85 -15.47
C LEU A 104 -21.64 12.43 -14.90
N LEU A 105 -21.11 12.25 -13.67
CA LEU A 105 -21.16 11.01 -12.94
C LEU A 105 -22.39 10.98 -12.03
N GLY A 106 -23.24 9.97 -12.22
CA GLY A 106 -24.42 9.73 -11.37
C GLY A 106 -24.12 9.11 -10.00
N PHE A 107 -22.85 9.06 -9.60
CA PHE A 107 -22.40 8.54 -8.30
C PHE A 107 -21.20 9.35 -7.78
N ASP A 108 -21.06 9.41 -6.46
CA ASP A 108 -19.97 10.10 -5.79
C ASP A 108 -18.68 9.28 -5.86
N PHE A 109 -17.65 9.84 -6.51
CA PHE A 109 -16.35 9.21 -6.58
C PHE A 109 -15.54 9.51 -5.30
N GLU A 110 -15.44 8.50 -4.44
CA GLU A 110 -14.65 8.58 -3.21
C GLU A 110 -13.26 7.95 -3.33
N ILE A 111 -12.35 8.34 -2.43
CA ILE A 111 -10.98 7.79 -2.33
C ILE A 111 -11.00 6.25 -2.16
N SER A 112 -12.02 5.69 -1.51
CA SER A 112 -12.23 4.25 -1.35
C SER A 112 -12.29 3.50 -2.69
N HIS A 113 -13.01 4.05 -3.67
CA HIS A 113 -13.12 3.49 -5.02
C HIS A 113 -11.77 3.49 -5.74
N LEU A 114 -11.00 4.58 -5.59
CA LEU A 114 -9.65 4.68 -6.16
C LEU A 114 -8.70 3.64 -5.57
N MET A 115 -8.74 3.43 -4.25
CA MET A 115 -7.91 2.42 -3.58
C MET A 115 -8.27 1.00 -4.01
N MET A 116 -9.55 0.73 -4.26
CA MET A 116 -10.00 -0.57 -4.79
C MET A 116 -9.42 -0.82 -6.18
N VAL A 117 -9.51 0.17 -7.09
CA VAL A 117 -8.92 0.08 -8.44
C VAL A 117 -7.42 -0.18 -8.35
N LEU A 118 -6.70 0.57 -7.52
CA LEU A 118 -5.26 0.41 -7.33
C LEU A 118 -4.90 -1.00 -6.88
N GLY A 119 -5.61 -1.53 -5.89
CA GLY A 119 -5.38 -2.89 -5.38
C GLY A 119 -5.66 -3.97 -6.42
N VAL A 120 -6.80 -3.89 -7.11
CA VAL A 120 -7.18 -4.86 -8.15
C VAL A 120 -6.18 -4.83 -9.31
N THR A 121 -5.84 -3.64 -9.80
CA THR A 121 -4.86 -3.50 -10.89
C THR A 121 -3.49 -4.04 -10.49
N TYR A 122 -3.03 -3.77 -9.26
CA TYR A 122 -1.77 -4.31 -8.77
C TYR A 122 -1.76 -5.85 -8.75
N ILE A 123 -2.81 -6.48 -8.21
CA ILE A 123 -2.92 -7.94 -8.15
C ILE A 123 -2.93 -8.54 -9.56
N VAL A 124 -3.74 -7.98 -10.47
CA VAL A 124 -3.81 -8.45 -11.86
C VAL A 124 -2.46 -8.30 -12.55
N ALA A 125 -1.81 -7.15 -12.42
CA ALA A 125 -0.50 -6.89 -13.02
C ALA A 125 0.58 -7.84 -12.46
N LEU A 126 0.54 -8.12 -11.15
CA LEU A 126 1.44 -9.06 -10.50
C LEU A 126 1.26 -10.49 -11.04
N LEU A 127 0.01 -10.96 -11.15
CA LEU A 127 -0.30 -12.29 -11.68
C LEU A 127 0.13 -12.45 -13.15
N LEU A 128 -0.09 -11.42 -13.97
CA LEU A 128 0.35 -11.40 -15.37
C LEU A 128 1.89 -11.37 -15.47
N GLY A 129 2.55 -10.58 -14.63
CA GLY A 129 4.00 -10.54 -14.54
C GLY A 129 4.57 -11.89 -14.16
N MET A 130 4.07 -12.51 -13.09
CA MET A 130 4.49 -13.85 -12.67
C MET A 130 4.34 -14.90 -13.78
N ARG A 131 3.24 -14.88 -14.55
CA ARG A 131 3.03 -15.81 -15.67
C ARG A 131 3.97 -15.58 -16.85
N LYS A 132 4.45 -14.36 -17.05
CA LYS A 132 5.34 -14.02 -18.17
C LYS A 132 6.80 -14.45 -17.94
N TYR A 133 7.21 -14.59 -16.68
CA TYR A 133 8.59 -14.94 -16.30
C TYR A 133 8.71 -16.36 -15.70
N GLN A 134 7.64 -17.16 -15.75
CA GLN A 134 7.70 -18.63 -15.63
C GLN A 134 8.06 -19.23 -16.99
#